data_AF-A0AAP9MHA0-F1
#
_entry.id   AF-A0AAP9MHA0-F1
#
_cell.length_a   1.000
_cell.length_b   1.000
_cell.length_c   1.000
_cell.angle_alpha   90.00
_cell.angle_beta   90.00
_cell.angle_gamma   90.00
#
_symmetry.space_group_name_H-M   'P 1'
#
loop_
_entity.id
_entity.type
_entity.pdbx_description
1 polymer ?
#
loop_
_entity_poly.entity_id
_entity_poly.type
_entity_poly.pdbx_seq_one_letter_code
_entity_poly.pdbx_strand_id
1 'polypeptide(L)'
;MKKRATLLIINLEKIYTMDMVNKHPLVFQHAFIAIHHERILAVGCGSWREYADKDTRILDGRGHIAVPGFIEVEAQLSTASIRDGLRRQLEEGMAYMRNGTLTLACRGGGAAALREQPCFEILDANPACIPVMYPYASLFQKNKKRLCRFCISAAGNYAIQDQLCAAQLMGMAEVYDAWTLLQALTVWPARALDRGELGHIQRNAQADILLFAHTDIHALFHTLGNRYLAQVIKKGIRVFPDILIS
;
A
#
# COMPACT_ATOMS: atom_id res chain seq x y z
N MET A 1 -20.05 -25.05 3.06
CA MET A 1 -18.70 -25.26 2.46
C MET A 1 -17.71 -24.32 3.12
N LYS A 2 -16.52 -24.80 3.53
CA LYS A 2 -15.41 -23.91 3.94
C LYS A 2 -14.90 -23.17 2.69
N LYS A 3 -14.77 -21.84 2.74
CA LYS A 3 -14.19 -21.05 1.66
C LYS A 3 -12.70 -21.40 1.50
N ARG A 4 -12.23 -21.54 0.26
CA ARG A 4 -10.83 -21.79 -0.09
C ARG A 4 -10.22 -20.55 -0.72
N ALA A 5 -8.90 -20.40 -0.60
CA ALA A 5 -8.19 -19.25 -1.10
C ALA A 5 -8.09 -19.30 -2.64
N THR A 6 -8.27 -18.17 -3.31
CA THR A 6 -7.89 -17.99 -4.71
C THR A 6 -6.40 -17.68 -4.87
N LEU A 7 -5.78 -17.12 -3.84
CA LEU A 7 -4.36 -16.86 -3.74
C LEU A 7 -3.93 -17.06 -2.28
N LEU A 8 -2.83 -17.78 -2.07
CA LEU A 8 -2.21 -17.99 -0.78
C LEU A 8 -0.75 -17.55 -0.83
N ILE A 9 -0.38 -16.63 0.05
CA ILE A 9 1.00 -16.18 0.23
C ILE A 9 1.53 -16.89 1.48
N ILE A 10 2.56 -17.71 1.35
CA ILE A 10 3.09 -18.56 2.44
C ILE A 10 4.51 -18.17 2.81
N ASN A 11 4.99 -18.64 3.96
CA ASN A 11 6.37 -18.46 4.43
C ASN A 11 6.84 -17.00 4.53
N LEU A 12 5.94 -16.05 4.79
CA LEU A 12 6.32 -14.65 4.99
C LEU A 12 7.11 -14.51 6.29
N GLU A 13 8.19 -13.72 6.26
CA GLU A 13 9.01 -13.46 7.45
C GLU A 13 8.21 -12.70 8.50
N LYS A 14 7.55 -11.60 8.07
CA LYS A 14 6.69 -10.77 8.92
C LYS A 14 5.50 -10.23 8.15
N ILE A 15 4.35 -10.09 8.81
CA ILE A 15 3.16 -9.42 8.29
C ILE A 15 2.81 -8.26 9.21
N TYR A 16 2.91 -7.04 8.70
CA TYR A 16 2.55 -5.82 9.42
C TYR A 16 1.09 -5.49 9.13
N THR A 17 0.19 -5.85 10.04
CA THR A 17 -1.26 -5.81 9.80
C THR A 17 -1.86 -4.41 9.84
N MET A 18 -1.15 -3.46 10.49
CA MET A 18 -1.63 -2.16 10.95
C MET A 18 -2.72 -2.21 12.04
N ASP A 19 -3.00 -3.38 12.59
CA ASP A 19 -3.88 -3.53 13.74
C ASP A 19 -3.10 -3.47 15.05
N MET A 20 -3.84 -3.27 16.14
CA MET A 20 -3.31 -3.18 17.50
C MET A 20 -4.03 -4.17 18.42
N VAL A 21 -3.27 -4.92 19.20
CA VAL A 21 -3.78 -5.78 20.27
C VAL A 21 -3.18 -5.30 21.58
N ASN A 22 -4.02 -4.97 22.57
CA ASN A 22 -3.58 -4.45 23.88
C ASN A 22 -2.60 -3.25 23.76
N LYS A 23 -2.84 -2.34 22.82
CA LYS A 23 -1.99 -1.18 22.50
C LYS A 23 -0.60 -1.53 21.94
N HIS A 24 -0.38 -2.77 21.50
CA HIS A 24 0.82 -3.18 20.78
C HIS A 24 0.51 -3.50 19.32
N PRO A 25 1.41 -3.18 18.37
CA PRO A 25 1.30 -3.59 16.98
C PRO A 25 1.09 -5.10 16.82
N LEU A 26 0.08 -5.50 16.07
CA LEU A 26 -0.11 -6.90 15.68
C LEU A 26 0.78 -7.21 14.47
N VAL A 27 1.85 -7.96 14.71
CA VAL A 27 2.78 -8.43 13.68
C VAL A 27 2.87 -9.94 13.75
N PHE A 28 2.49 -10.63 12.67
CA PHE A 28 2.71 -12.07 12.57
C PHE A 28 4.13 -12.35 12.07
N GLN A 29 4.74 -13.43 12.55
CA GLN A 29 6.06 -13.90 12.10
C GLN A 29 5.93 -15.32 11.53
N HIS A 30 6.72 -15.64 10.50
CA HIS A 30 6.68 -16.94 9.82
C HIS A 30 5.25 -17.35 9.44
N ALA A 31 4.61 -16.49 8.66
CA ALA A 31 3.15 -16.41 8.56
C ALA A 31 2.66 -16.58 7.12
N PHE A 32 1.33 -16.60 6.96
CA PHE A 32 0.67 -16.68 5.67
C PHE A 32 -0.47 -15.66 5.56
N ILE A 33 -0.85 -15.35 4.32
CA ILE A 33 -2.05 -14.60 3.97
C ILE A 33 -2.87 -15.44 2.99
N ALA A 34 -4.10 -15.78 3.37
CA ALA A 34 -5.07 -16.44 2.50
C ALA A 34 -6.04 -15.39 1.96
N ILE A 35 -6.23 -15.38 0.64
CA ILE A 35 -7.04 -14.40 -0.07
C ILE A 35 -8.09 -15.15 -0.88
N HIS A 36 -9.34 -14.69 -0.84
CA HIS A 36 -10.42 -15.23 -1.65
C HIS A 36 -11.07 -14.11 -2.46
N HIS A 37 -10.88 -14.17 -3.78
CA HIS A 37 -11.14 -13.07 -4.71
C HIS A 37 -10.40 -11.81 -4.25
N GLU A 38 -11.14 -10.73 -3.98
CA GLU A 38 -10.56 -9.43 -3.66
C GLU A 38 -10.29 -9.23 -2.17
N ARG A 39 -10.67 -10.19 -1.31
CA ARG A 39 -10.66 -10.01 0.15
C ARG A 39 -9.77 -11.01 0.86
N ILE A 40 -9.17 -10.55 1.94
CA ILE A 40 -8.39 -11.40 2.84
C ILE A 40 -9.33 -12.35 3.57
N LEU A 41 -9.12 -13.65 3.37
CA LEU A 41 -9.85 -14.72 4.01
C LEU A 41 -9.31 -15.01 5.42
N ALA A 42 -7.99 -15.08 5.56
CA ALA A 42 -7.30 -15.33 6.82
C ALA A 42 -5.86 -14.82 6.79
N VAL A 43 -5.34 -14.51 7.97
CA VAL A 43 -3.94 -14.13 8.21
C VAL A 43 -3.54 -14.82 9.49
N GLY A 44 -2.35 -15.44 9.52
CA GLY A 44 -1.90 -16.08 10.75
C GLY A 44 -0.61 -16.86 10.61
N CYS A 45 -0.27 -17.53 11.70
CA CYS A 45 0.88 -18.41 11.80
C CYS A 45 0.44 -19.88 11.71
N GLY A 46 1.38 -20.77 11.36
CA GLY A 46 1.14 -22.21 11.35
C GLY A 46 0.57 -22.73 10.03
N SER A 47 -0.35 -23.70 10.10
CA SER A 47 -0.79 -24.46 8.92
C SER A 47 -1.77 -23.67 8.06
N TRP A 48 -1.33 -23.31 6.86
CA TRP A 48 -2.16 -22.70 5.82
C TRP A 48 -2.94 -23.72 4.99
N ARG A 49 -2.68 -25.02 5.15
CA ARG A 49 -3.22 -26.10 4.29
C ARG A 49 -4.74 -26.16 4.28
N GLU A 50 -5.39 -25.72 5.36
CA GLU A 50 -6.85 -25.67 5.41
C GLU A 50 -7.47 -24.61 4.49
N TYR A 51 -6.68 -23.66 3.98
CA TYR A 51 -7.15 -22.66 3.02
C TYR A 51 -6.89 -23.06 1.57
N ALA A 52 -6.08 -24.09 1.34
CA ALA A 52 -5.69 -24.53 0.01
C ALA A 52 -6.56 -25.67 -0.53
N ASP A 53 -6.73 -25.67 -1.84
CA ASP A 53 -7.26 -26.74 -2.66
C ASP A 53 -6.49 -26.83 -4.00
N LYS A 54 -6.98 -27.62 -4.94
CA LYS A 54 -6.34 -27.83 -6.25
C LYS A 54 -6.27 -26.59 -7.14
N ASP A 55 -7.14 -25.60 -6.90
CA ASP A 55 -7.27 -24.39 -7.72
C ASP A 55 -6.63 -23.18 -7.02
N THR A 56 -6.12 -23.37 -5.79
CA THR A 56 -5.44 -22.35 -5.00
C THR A 56 -4.07 -22.06 -5.58
N ARG A 57 -3.85 -20.81 -6.02
CA ARG A 57 -2.52 -20.33 -6.41
C ARG A 57 -1.68 -20.10 -5.16
N ILE A 58 -0.48 -20.68 -5.12
CA ILE A 58 0.43 -20.55 -3.98
C ILE A 58 1.62 -19.70 -4.40
N LEU A 59 1.92 -18.70 -3.57
CA LEU A 59 3.05 -17.83 -3.71
C LEU A 59 3.98 -17.97 -2.50
N ASP A 60 5.25 -18.27 -2.75
CA ASP A 60 6.26 -18.33 -1.70
C ASP A 60 6.76 -16.91 -1.38
N GLY A 61 6.53 -16.48 -0.15
CA GLY A 61 6.91 -15.18 0.40
C GLY A 61 8.19 -15.23 1.25
N ARG A 62 8.94 -16.34 1.25
CA ARG A 62 10.19 -16.47 2.01
C ARG A 62 11.14 -15.30 1.77
N GLY A 63 11.76 -14.81 2.84
CA GLY A 63 12.67 -13.65 2.77
C GLY A 63 11.96 -12.31 2.53
N HIS A 64 10.63 -12.27 2.52
CA HIS A 64 9.86 -11.03 2.35
C HIS A 64 9.03 -10.69 3.58
N ILE A 65 8.88 -9.40 3.84
CA ILE A 65 7.84 -8.85 4.70
C ILE A 65 6.61 -8.48 3.87
N ALA A 66 5.43 -8.56 4.48
CA ALA A 66 4.18 -8.06 3.90
C ALA A 66 3.70 -6.80 4.65
N VAL A 67 3.33 -5.78 3.87
CA VAL A 67 2.69 -4.54 4.35
C VAL A 67 1.46 -4.22 3.48
N PRO A 68 0.48 -3.44 3.98
CA PRO A 68 -0.64 -3.02 3.16
C PRO A 68 -0.18 -2.14 1.97
N GLY A 69 -0.95 -2.16 0.88
CA GLY A 69 -0.79 -1.23 -0.24
C GLY A 69 -0.85 0.22 0.20
N PHE A 70 0.03 1.06 -0.35
CA PHE A 70 0.07 2.48 -0.01
C PHE A 70 -1.07 3.25 -0.68
N ILE A 71 -1.45 4.38 -0.09
CA ILE A 71 -2.59 5.20 -0.50
C ILE A 71 -2.14 6.66 -0.61
N GLU A 72 -2.23 7.21 -1.81
CA GLU A 72 -1.97 8.64 -2.07
C GLU A 72 -3.29 9.40 -1.95
N VAL A 73 -3.33 10.39 -1.04
CA VAL A 73 -4.57 11.13 -0.71
C VAL A 73 -4.79 12.37 -1.58
N GLU A 74 -3.73 12.85 -2.23
CA GLU A 74 -3.78 14.05 -3.07
C GLU A 74 -2.96 13.87 -4.35
N ALA A 75 -3.18 12.77 -5.04
CA ALA A 75 -2.49 12.46 -6.29
C ALA A 75 -2.71 13.59 -7.32
N GLN A 76 -1.60 14.05 -7.91
CA GLN A 76 -1.60 15.04 -8.99
C GLN A 76 -1.42 14.30 -10.31
N LEU A 77 -2.55 14.05 -11.00
CA LEU A 77 -2.55 13.42 -12.32
C LEU A 77 -2.70 14.48 -13.43
N SER A 78 -2.12 14.21 -14.59
CA SER A 78 -2.31 15.00 -15.81
C SER A 78 -3.80 15.15 -16.16
N THR A 79 -4.22 16.25 -16.78
CA THR A 79 -5.62 16.42 -17.19
C THR A 79 -6.00 15.46 -18.33
N ALA A 80 -7.18 14.86 -18.26
CA ALA A 80 -7.64 13.92 -19.29
C ALA A 80 -8.12 14.61 -20.58
N SER A 81 -8.41 15.91 -20.52
CA SER A 81 -8.99 16.72 -21.63
C SER A 81 -7.99 17.13 -22.70
N ILE A 82 -6.70 16.90 -22.50
CA ILE A 82 -5.66 17.14 -23.51
C ILE A 82 -5.43 15.89 -24.36
N ARG A 83 -4.94 16.08 -25.59
CA ARG A 83 -4.50 14.97 -26.45
C ARG A 83 -3.51 14.08 -25.67
N ASP A 84 -3.75 12.77 -25.65
CA ASP A 84 -3.04 11.74 -24.88
C ASP A 84 -3.20 11.80 -23.35
N GLY A 85 -4.09 12.64 -22.81
CA GLY A 85 -4.28 12.81 -21.36
C GLY A 85 -4.60 11.49 -20.64
N LEU A 86 -5.46 10.65 -21.24
CA LEU A 86 -5.80 9.33 -20.71
C LEU A 86 -4.57 8.40 -20.60
N ARG A 87 -3.76 8.34 -21.66
CA ARG A 87 -2.53 7.53 -21.68
C ARG A 87 -1.56 8.00 -20.59
N ARG A 88 -1.37 9.31 -20.45
CA ARG A 88 -0.50 9.88 -19.41
C ARG A 88 -0.98 9.53 -18.01
N GLN A 89 -2.28 9.70 -17.72
CA GLN A 89 -2.83 9.32 -16.41
C GLN A 89 -2.62 7.83 -16.10
N LEU A 90 -2.77 6.95 -17.10
CA LEU A 90 -2.47 5.53 -16.93
C LEU A 90 -0.98 5.30 -16.60
N GLU A 91 -0.06 5.96 -17.31
CA GLU A 91 1.39 5.87 -17.06
C GLU A 91 1.76 6.39 -15.66
N GLU A 92 1.18 7.49 -15.23
CA GLU A 92 1.36 8.06 -13.88
C GLU A 92 0.84 7.08 -12.82
N GLY A 93 -0.34 6.48 -13.03
CA GLY A 93 -0.90 5.46 -12.13
C GLY A 93 -0.04 4.20 -12.05
N MET A 94 0.51 3.74 -13.18
CA MET A 94 1.46 2.63 -13.19
C MET A 94 2.77 2.97 -12.46
N ALA A 95 3.24 4.22 -12.55
CA ALA A 95 4.43 4.66 -11.83
C ALA A 95 4.20 4.66 -10.30
N TYR A 96 3.06 5.16 -9.84
CA TYR A 96 2.63 5.04 -8.45
C TYR A 96 2.60 3.58 -7.97
N MET A 97 2.01 2.68 -8.76
CA MET A 97 1.95 1.25 -8.45
C MET A 97 3.34 0.61 -8.33
N ARG A 98 4.27 0.96 -9.23
CA ARG A 98 5.66 0.52 -9.16
C ARG A 98 6.39 1.02 -7.90
N ASN A 99 5.87 2.04 -7.23
CA ASN A 99 6.36 2.54 -5.95
C ASN A 99 5.49 2.08 -4.77
N GLY A 100 4.59 1.11 -4.98
CA GLY A 100 3.75 0.50 -3.96
C GLY A 100 2.42 1.21 -3.68
N THR A 101 2.09 2.28 -4.40
CA THR A 101 0.83 3.01 -4.21
C THR A 101 -0.27 2.39 -5.07
N LEU A 102 -1.30 1.83 -4.42
CA LEU A 102 -2.35 1.03 -5.07
C LEU A 102 -3.72 1.71 -5.10
N THR A 103 -3.85 2.83 -4.40
CA THR A 103 -5.05 3.67 -4.35
C THR A 103 -4.64 5.13 -4.47
N LEU A 104 -5.24 5.85 -5.41
CA LEU A 104 -4.97 7.26 -5.69
C LEU A 104 -6.24 8.06 -5.47
N ALA A 105 -6.23 9.03 -4.58
CA ALA A 105 -7.30 10.00 -4.48
C ALA A 105 -6.91 11.27 -5.24
N CYS A 106 -7.74 11.65 -6.21
CA CYS A 106 -7.51 12.80 -7.07
C CYS A 106 -8.70 13.76 -6.97
N ARG A 107 -8.45 15.07 -7.01
CA ARG A 107 -9.56 16.03 -7.15
C ARG A 107 -10.25 15.81 -8.51
N GLY A 108 -11.55 15.54 -8.47
CA GLY A 108 -12.33 15.18 -9.66
C GLY A 108 -12.18 13.74 -10.14
N GLY A 109 -11.52 12.87 -9.36
CA GLY A 109 -11.60 11.41 -9.52
C GLY A 109 -10.91 10.82 -10.75
N GLY A 110 -10.02 11.59 -11.38
CA GLY A 110 -9.33 11.20 -12.61
C GLY A 110 -10.28 10.97 -13.80
N ALA A 111 -9.77 10.42 -14.90
CA ALA A 111 -10.63 9.99 -16.00
C ALA A 111 -11.52 8.82 -15.55
N ALA A 112 -12.82 8.87 -15.86
CA ALA A 112 -13.77 7.82 -15.49
C ALA A 112 -13.33 6.41 -15.94
N ALA A 113 -12.70 6.30 -17.11
CA ALA A 113 -12.18 5.05 -17.66
C ALA A 113 -11.00 4.45 -16.86
N LEU A 114 -10.36 5.22 -15.97
CA LEU A 114 -9.21 4.81 -15.17
C LEU A 114 -9.55 4.60 -13.68
N ARG A 115 -10.81 4.78 -13.27
CA ARG A 115 -11.23 4.64 -11.87
C ARG A 115 -10.91 3.26 -11.30
N GLU A 116 -11.10 2.23 -12.11
CA GLU A 116 -10.80 0.85 -11.73
C GLU A 116 -9.85 0.25 -12.75
N GLN A 117 -8.56 0.18 -12.39
CA GLN A 117 -7.56 -0.55 -13.17
C GLN A 117 -7.15 -1.81 -12.41
N PRO A 118 -6.68 -2.86 -13.11
CA PRO A 118 -6.22 -4.08 -12.44
C PRO A 118 -5.10 -3.85 -11.42
N CYS A 119 -4.27 -2.81 -11.63
CA CYS A 119 -3.08 -2.54 -10.84
C CYS A 119 -3.21 -1.37 -9.84
N PHE A 120 -4.24 -0.53 -9.97
CA PHE A 120 -4.54 0.57 -9.03
C PHE A 120 -6.01 1.00 -9.15
N GLU A 121 -6.52 1.71 -8.15
CA GLU A 121 -7.83 2.38 -8.24
C GLU A 121 -7.71 3.89 -8.02
N ILE A 122 -8.56 4.67 -8.69
CA ILE A 122 -8.67 6.12 -8.52
C ILE A 122 -9.99 6.45 -7.83
N LEU A 123 -9.89 7.22 -6.76
CA LEU A 123 -11.00 7.72 -5.96
C LEU A 123 -11.13 9.24 -6.12
N ASP A 124 -12.33 9.73 -5.87
CA ASP A 124 -12.55 11.15 -5.65
C ASP A 124 -11.92 11.57 -4.31
N ALA A 125 -11.04 12.56 -4.34
CA ALA A 125 -10.49 13.13 -3.12
C ALA A 125 -11.59 13.83 -2.31
N ASN A 126 -11.70 13.50 -1.03
CA ASN A 126 -12.54 14.20 -0.05
C ASN A 126 -11.65 15.20 0.71
N PRO A 127 -12.16 16.34 1.24
CA PRO A 127 -11.38 17.21 2.10
C PRO A 127 -10.82 16.39 3.27
N ALA A 128 -9.50 16.28 3.34
CA ALA A 128 -8.87 15.39 4.30
C ALA A 128 -9.10 15.88 5.74
N CYS A 129 -9.79 15.06 6.54
CA CYS A 129 -9.93 15.27 7.99
C CYS A 129 -8.62 15.04 8.75
N ILE A 130 -7.59 14.53 8.08
CA ILE A 130 -6.26 14.25 8.61
C ILE A 130 -5.25 15.16 7.88
N PRO A 131 -4.34 15.85 8.58
CA PRO A 131 -3.34 16.71 7.95
C PRO A 131 -2.49 15.95 6.92
N VAL A 132 -2.21 16.58 5.78
CA VAL A 132 -1.31 16.03 4.76
C VAL A 132 0.08 16.65 4.92
N MET A 133 1.10 15.80 4.87
CA MET A 133 2.50 16.19 4.88
C MET A 133 3.09 15.98 3.49
N TYR A 134 3.87 16.95 3.03
CA TYR A 134 4.54 16.93 1.73
C TYR A 134 6.07 16.95 1.94
N PRO A 135 6.71 15.80 2.15
CA PRO A 135 8.13 15.72 2.50
C PRO A 135 9.02 16.45 1.49
N TYR A 136 8.75 16.32 0.19
CA TYR A 136 9.52 16.98 -0.86
C TYR A 136 9.48 18.51 -0.83
N ALA A 137 8.43 19.11 -0.26
CA ALA A 137 8.32 20.56 -0.12
C ALA A 137 8.74 21.07 1.26
N SER A 138 8.78 20.20 2.28
CA SER A 138 8.79 20.65 3.67
C SER A 138 9.79 19.96 4.61
N LEU A 139 10.58 18.99 4.15
CA LEU A 139 11.52 18.21 4.99
C LEU A 139 12.48 19.09 5.81
N PHE A 140 12.89 20.25 5.29
CA PHE A 140 13.90 21.12 5.90
C PHE A 140 13.33 22.36 6.60
N GLN A 141 12.01 22.45 6.80
CA GLN A 141 11.40 23.57 7.53
C GLN A 141 11.65 23.41 9.04
N LYS A 142 12.56 24.21 9.58
CA LYS A 142 13.13 24.08 10.94
C LYS A 142 12.15 24.17 12.12
N ASN A 143 10.89 24.57 11.93
CA ASN A 143 9.99 24.96 13.03
C ASN A 143 8.55 24.39 12.95
N LYS A 144 8.36 23.12 12.55
CA LYS A 144 7.04 22.49 12.62
C LYS A 144 6.89 21.59 13.85
N LYS A 145 5.78 21.76 14.57
CA LYS A 145 5.34 20.81 15.60
C LYS A 145 5.20 19.43 14.96
N ARG A 146 5.75 18.41 15.61
CA ARG A 146 5.58 17.00 15.23
C ARG A 146 4.10 16.66 15.23
N LEU A 147 3.61 16.06 14.15
CA LEU A 147 2.22 15.66 14.00
C LEU A 147 2.03 14.25 14.55
N CYS A 148 1.00 14.04 15.38
CA CYS A 148 0.70 12.71 15.93
C CYS A 148 -0.04 11.80 14.93
N ARG A 149 -0.69 12.38 13.92
CA ARG A 149 -1.43 11.67 12.87
C ARG A 149 -1.45 12.53 11.61
N PHE A 150 -1.02 11.97 10.49
CA PHE A 150 -0.91 12.68 9.22
C PHE A 150 -0.99 11.71 8.05
N CYS A 151 -1.28 12.19 6.84
CA CYS A 151 -1.06 11.41 5.62
C CYS A 151 0.23 11.90 4.99
N ILE A 152 0.99 11.00 4.37
CA ILE A 152 2.11 11.40 3.52
C ILE A 152 1.55 11.64 2.13
N SER A 153 2.05 12.62 1.40
CA SER A 153 1.78 12.76 -0.03
C SER A 153 3.09 13.02 -0.75
N ALA A 154 3.27 12.36 -1.89
CA ALA A 154 4.35 12.67 -2.81
C ALA A 154 4.00 13.87 -3.70
N ALA A 155 2.74 14.32 -3.69
CA ALA A 155 2.36 15.56 -4.34
C ALA A 155 3.08 16.75 -3.69
N GLY A 156 3.24 17.83 -4.45
CA GLY A 156 3.90 19.03 -3.96
C GLY A 156 3.91 20.08 -5.06
N ASN A 157 5.02 20.81 -5.17
CA ASN A 157 5.24 21.70 -6.32
C ASN A 157 5.43 20.93 -7.63
N TYR A 158 5.79 19.65 -7.53
CA TYR A 158 5.98 18.73 -8.65
C TYR A 158 5.21 17.45 -8.36
N ALA A 159 4.66 16.83 -9.40
CA ALA A 159 3.99 15.54 -9.31
C ALA A 159 5.03 14.41 -9.20
N ILE A 160 5.46 14.10 -7.98
CA ILE A 160 6.32 12.96 -7.71
C ILE A 160 5.42 11.76 -7.42
N GLN A 161 5.63 10.65 -8.12
CA GLN A 161 4.79 9.45 -8.04
C GLN A 161 5.33 8.41 -7.05
N ASP A 162 6.07 8.85 -6.03
CA ASP A 162 6.86 7.99 -5.13
C ASP A 162 6.68 8.39 -3.65
N GLN A 163 5.56 7.97 -3.08
CA GLN A 163 5.22 8.21 -1.67
C GLN A 163 6.13 7.43 -0.71
N LEU A 164 6.66 6.29 -1.16
CA LEU A 164 7.61 5.48 -0.40
C LEU A 164 8.91 6.25 -0.18
N CYS A 165 9.49 6.82 -1.23
CA CYS A 165 10.70 7.63 -1.13
C CYS A 165 10.50 8.84 -0.22
N ALA A 166 9.33 9.50 -0.29
CA ALA A 166 8.97 10.58 0.62
C ALA A 166 8.99 10.14 2.11
N ALA A 167 8.47 8.95 2.40
CA ALA A 167 8.50 8.37 3.75
C ALA A 167 9.90 7.93 4.18
N GLN A 168 10.68 7.33 3.27
CA GLN A 168 12.07 6.92 3.52
C GLN A 168 12.96 8.12 3.88
N LEU A 169 12.81 9.25 3.18
CA LEU A 169 13.53 10.48 3.52
C LEU A 169 13.25 10.95 4.96
N MET A 170 12.01 10.82 5.43
CA MET A 170 11.65 11.15 6.80
C MET A 170 12.15 10.13 7.83
N GLY A 171 12.17 8.84 7.46
CA GLY A 171 12.73 7.77 8.29
C GLY A 171 14.23 7.97 8.48
N MET A 172 14.97 8.18 7.40
CA MET A 172 16.42 8.44 7.42
C MET A 172 16.80 9.75 8.13
N ALA A 173 15.92 10.75 8.10
CA ALA A 173 16.09 11.98 8.88
C ALA A 173 15.64 11.82 10.35
N GLU A 174 15.27 10.60 10.78
CA GLU A 174 14.84 10.24 12.14
C GLU A 174 13.67 11.08 12.68
N VAL A 175 12.81 11.58 11.78
CA VAL A 175 11.67 12.45 12.16
C VAL A 175 10.52 11.65 12.78
N TYR A 176 10.30 10.43 12.26
CA TYR A 176 9.25 9.51 12.68
C TYR A 176 9.75 8.07 12.67
N ASP A 177 9.22 7.25 13.58
CA ASP A 177 9.50 5.83 13.61
C ASP A 177 8.80 5.09 12.44
N ALA A 178 9.31 3.91 12.11
CA ALA A 178 8.85 3.09 10.99
C ALA A 178 7.35 2.73 11.06
N TRP A 179 6.80 2.50 12.25
CA TRP A 179 5.39 2.16 12.38
C TRP A 179 4.50 3.37 12.07
N THR A 180 4.84 4.54 12.62
CA THR A 180 4.18 5.81 12.32
C THR A 180 4.21 6.12 10.81
N LEU A 181 5.35 5.94 10.16
CA LEU A 181 5.49 6.15 8.72
C LEU A 181 4.60 5.20 7.91
N LEU A 182 4.58 3.92 8.28
CA LEU A 182 3.72 2.94 7.61
C LEU A 182 2.23 3.26 7.79
N GLN A 183 1.82 3.70 9.00
CA GLN A 183 0.44 4.15 9.23
C GLN A 183 0.06 5.34 8.35
N ALA A 184 0.99 6.27 8.13
CA ALA A 184 0.80 7.46 7.31
C ALA A 184 0.74 7.19 5.79
N LEU A 185 1.20 6.02 5.36
CA LEU A 185 1.05 5.50 3.99
C LEU A 185 -0.19 4.59 3.82
N THR A 186 -0.81 4.13 4.91
CA THR A 186 -1.83 3.05 4.87
C THR A 186 -3.12 3.40 5.61
N VAL A 187 -3.21 3.15 6.92
CA VAL A 187 -4.47 3.26 7.67
C VAL A 187 -4.96 4.69 7.85
N TRP A 188 -4.06 5.66 7.97
CA TRP A 188 -4.44 7.07 8.08
C TRP A 188 -5.01 7.62 6.77
N PRO A 189 -4.37 7.42 5.61
CA PRO A 189 -4.98 7.81 4.35
C PRO A 189 -6.27 7.02 4.04
N ALA A 190 -6.35 5.72 4.37
CA ALA A 190 -7.60 4.96 4.27
C ALA A 190 -8.75 5.60 5.07
N ARG A 191 -8.46 6.02 6.31
CA ARG A 191 -9.42 6.73 7.17
C ARG A 191 -9.78 8.11 6.63
N ALA A 192 -8.82 8.84 6.07
CA ALA A 192 -9.07 10.16 5.49
C ALA A 192 -10.04 10.09 4.30
N LEU A 193 -10.03 8.97 3.58
CA LEU A 193 -10.87 8.70 2.40
C LEU A 193 -12.16 7.93 2.73
N ASP A 194 -12.44 7.64 4.00
CA ASP A 194 -13.57 6.81 4.45
C ASP A 194 -13.59 5.41 3.81
N ARG A 195 -12.41 4.80 3.64
CA ARG A 195 -12.21 3.47 3.05
C ARG A 195 -11.64 2.50 4.09
N GLY A 196 -12.45 2.16 5.10
CA GLY A 196 -12.04 1.32 6.23
C GLY A 196 -11.61 -0.11 5.88
N GLU A 197 -11.90 -0.57 4.66
CA GLU A 197 -11.44 -1.85 4.11
C GLU A 197 -10.01 -1.80 3.54
N LEU A 198 -9.42 -0.62 3.36
CA LEU A 198 -8.06 -0.41 2.85
C LEU A 198 -7.05 -0.19 3.99
N GLY A 199 -5.76 -0.30 3.69
CA GLY A 199 -4.68 0.06 4.61
C GLY A 199 -4.42 -0.94 5.74
N HIS A 200 -5.13 -2.07 5.80
CA HIS A 200 -4.94 -3.12 6.80
C HIS A 200 -4.73 -4.49 6.14
N ILE A 201 -3.99 -5.39 6.80
CA ILE A 201 -3.95 -6.82 6.44
C ILE A 201 -4.70 -7.60 7.52
N GLN A 202 -6.02 -7.68 7.37
CA GLN A 202 -6.92 -8.39 8.27
C GLN A 202 -8.08 -9.05 7.53
N ARG A 203 -8.77 -9.97 8.20
CA ARG A 203 -9.91 -10.67 7.61
C ARG A 203 -10.95 -9.69 7.07
N ASN A 204 -11.45 -9.97 5.87
CA ASN A 204 -12.39 -9.14 5.11
C ASN A 204 -11.86 -7.78 4.67
N ALA A 205 -10.61 -7.39 4.91
CA ALA A 205 -10.03 -6.21 4.24
C ALA A 205 -9.79 -6.50 2.75
N GLN A 206 -9.66 -5.46 1.94
CA GLN A 206 -9.26 -5.58 0.54
C GLN A 206 -7.82 -6.12 0.47
N ALA A 207 -7.57 -7.08 -0.41
CA ALA A 207 -6.28 -7.73 -0.55
C ALA A 207 -5.31 -6.90 -1.41
N ASP A 208 -4.96 -5.74 -0.87
CA ASP A 208 -3.95 -4.82 -1.39
C ASP A 208 -2.69 -4.96 -0.54
N ILE A 209 -1.70 -5.71 -1.04
CA ILE A 209 -0.55 -6.18 -0.26
C ILE A 209 0.73 -5.94 -1.07
N LEU A 210 1.75 -5.43 -0.39
CA LEU A 210 3.09 -5.26 -0.92
C LEU A 210 4.03 -6.24 -0.22
N LEU A 211 4.85 -6.95 -1.00
CA LEU A 211 5.93 -7.78 -0.48
C LEU A 211 7.27 -7.12 -0.73
N PHE A 212 8.03 -6.87 0.33
CA PHE A 212 9.36 -6.29 0.26
C PHE A 212 10.42 -7.28 0.70
N ALA A 213 11.54 -7.35 -0.05
CA ALA A 213 12.72 -8.13 0.27
C ALA A 213 13.57 -7.42 1.35
N HIS A 214 12.96 -7.22 2.53
CA HIS A 214 13.56 -6.61 3.72
C HIS A 214 13.37 -7.53 4.93
N THR A 215 14.15 -7.29 5.98
CA THR A 215 14.05 -8.01 7.26
C THR A 215 12.90 -7.50 8.14
N ASP A 216 12.55 -6.21 8.00
CA ASP A 216 11.50 -5.51 8.75
C ASP A 216 11.19 -4.15 8.11
N ILE A 217 10.17 -3.48 8.66
CA ILE A 217 9.79 -2.13 8.24
C ILE A 217 10.84 -1.07 8.61
N HIS A 218 11.74 -1.33 9.56
CA HIS A 218 12.80 -0.38 9.86
C HIS A 218 13.77 -0.29 8.67
N ALA A 219 14.21 -1.44 8.13
CA ALA A 219 15.00 -1.50 6.91
C ALA A 219 14.28 -0.86 5.71
N LEU A 220 12.96 -1.04 5.58
CA LEU A 220 12.15 -0.42 4.52
C LEU A 220 12.24 1.11 4.52
N PHE A 221 12.18 1.76 5.68
CA PHE A 221 12.23 3.22 5.80
C PHE A 221 13.65 3.80 5.94
N HIS A 222 14.69 2.96 6.00
CA HIS A 222 16.10 3.36 6.05
C HIS A 222 16.89 2.95 4.80
N THR A 223 16.19 2.49 3.76
CA THR A 223 16.77 2.18 2.45
C THR A 223 16.05 3.02 1.41
N LEU A 224 16.75 3.73 0.52
CA LEU A 224 16.10 4.59 -0.48
C LEU A 224 15.59 3.80 -1.69
N GLY A 225 14.41 4.23 -2.16
CA GLY A 225 13.77 3.76 -3.38
C GLY A 225 13.00 2.45 -3.19
N ASN A 226 12.49 1.95 -4.32
CA ASN A 226 11.59 0.80 -4.41
C ASN A 226 12.31 -0.50 -4.84
N ARG A 227 13.65 -0.52 -4.91
CA ARG A 227 14.42 -1.67 -5.43
C ARG A 227 14.07 -3.01 -4.76
N TYR A 228 13.61 -2.97 -3.52
CA TYR A 228 13.26 -4.14 -2.72
C TYR A 228 11.77 -4.47 -2.76
N LEU A 229 10.94 -3.71 -3.47
CA LEU A 229 9.55 -4.11 -3.76
C LEU A 229 9.61 -5.32 -4.69
N ALA A 230 9.33 -6.50 -4.13
CA ALA A 230 9.42 -7.75 -4.86
C ALA A 230 8.10 -8.05 -5.58
N GLN A 231 6.97 -7.78 -4.92
CA GLN A 231 5.66 -8.15 -5.46
C GLN A 231 4.58 -7.17 -5.02
N VAL A 232 3.61 -6.97 -5.92
CA VAL A 232 2.41 -6.18 -5.67
C VAL A 232 1.20 -7.05 -5.91
N ILE A 233 0.31 -7.10 -4.92
CA ILE A 233 -0.99 -7.76 -4.98
C ILE A 233 -2.04 -6.67 -4.87
N LYS A 234 -2.88 -6.51 -5.90
CA LYS A 234 -4.02 -5.60 -5.93
C LYS A 234 -5.30 -6.42 -6.02
N LYS A 235 -6.24 -6.23 -5.10
CA LYS A 235 -7.50 -6.99 -5.03
C LYS A 235 -7.29 -8.51 -5.21
N GLY A 236 -6.25 -9.04 -4.56
CA GLY A 236 -5.94 -10.48 -4.57
C GLY A 236 -5.33 -11.03 -5.87
N ILE A 237 -4.96 -10.16 -6.81
CA ILE A 237 -4.25 -10.50 -8.04
C ILE A 237 -2.82 -9.98 -7.93
N ARG A 238 -1.82 -10.83 -8.18
CA ARG A 238 -0.44 -10.36 -8.30
C ARG A 238 -0.29 -9.59 -9.61
N VAL A 239 0.09 -8.32 -9.54
CA VAL A 239 0.22 -7.41 -10.69
C VAL A 239 1.67 -7.00 -10.99
N PHE A 240 2.60 -7.27 -10.08
CA PHE A 240 4.04 -7.03 -10.25
C PHE A 240 4.84 -8.20 -9.65
N PRO A 241 5.96 -8.64 -10.26
CA PRO A 241 6.62 -8.08 -11.46
C PRO A 241 5.84 -8.30 -12.75
N ASP A 242 5.14 -9.42 -12.83
CA ASP A 242 4.24 -9.77 -13.93
C ASP A 242 2.86 -10.08 -13.38
N ILE A 243 1.83 -9.75 -14.17
CA ILE A 243 0.45 -10.07 -13.82
C ILE A 243 0.29 -11.58 -13.86
N LEU A 244 -0.07 -12.17 -12.72
CA LEU A 244 -0.38 -13.59 -12.64
C LEU A 244 -1.87 -13.78 -12.98
N ILE A 245 -2.14 -13.84 -14.28
CA ILE A 245 -3.45 -14.10 -14.87
C ILE A 245 -3.57 -15.61 -15.16
N SER A 246 -4.76 -16.18 -14.94
CA SER A 246 -5.13 -17.53 -15.37
C SER A 246 -5.52 -17.55 -16.84
#